data_AF-I6CK78-F1
#
_entry.id   AF-I6CK78-F1
#
_cell.length_a   1.000
_cell.length_b   1.000
_cell.length_c   1.000
_cell.angle_alpha   90.00
_cell.angle_beta   90.00
_cell.angle_gamma   90.00
#
_symmetry.space_group_name_H-M   'P 1'
#
loop_
_entity.id
_entity.type
_entity.pdbx_description
1 polymer ?
#
loop_
_entity_poly.entity_id
_entity_poly.type
_entity_poly.pdbx_seq_one_letter_code
_entity_poly.pdbx_strand_id
1 'polypeptide(L)'
;MKPAHNPSFFRSFCGLGCISRLSVEEQNITDYHRIWDNWAKEGAATEDRTQAVRLLKICLAFQEPALNLSLLRLRSLPYLPPHIQELNISSNELRSLPELPPSLTVLKASDNRLSRLPALPPHLVALDVSLNRVLTYLPSLPSSLQSLSALLNSLETLPDLPPALQKLSVGNNQLTALPELPCELQELSAFDNRLQELPPLPQNLRLLNVGENQLHRLPELPQRLQSLYIPNNQLNTLPDSIMNLHIYADVNIYNNPLSTRTLQALQRLTSSPDYHGPRIYFSMSDGQQNTLHRPLADAVTAWFPENKQSDVSQIWHAFEHEEHANTFSAFLDRLSDTVSARNTSGFREQVAA
;
A
#
# COMPACT_ATOMS: atom_id res chain seq x y z
N MET A 1 47.19 -21.98 18.98
CA MET A 1 48.00 -21.02 18.21
C MET A 1 47.41 -20.87 16.82
N LYS A 2 46.65 -19.80 16.61
CA LYS A 2 46.32 -19.14 15.33
C LYS A 2 46.17 -17.63 15.65
N PRO A 3 46.45 -16.72 14.70
CA PRO A 3 46.83 -15.33 14.97
C PRO A 3 45.83 -14.26 14.48
N ALA A 4 46.05 -12.99 14.89
CA ALA A 4 45.90 -11.72 14.13
C ALA A 4 44.52 -11.33 13.57
N HIS A 5 44.14 -10.07 13.31
CA HIS A 5 44.53 -8.70 13.65
C HIS A 5 43.40 -7.82 13.08
N ASN A 6 43.01 -6.79 13.84
CA ASN A 6 42.56 -5.43 13.50
C ASN A 6 42.05 -5.04 12.09
N PRO A 7 41.16 -4.03 12.04
CA PRO A 7 41.64 -2.66 11.76
C PRO A 7 40.99 -1.62 12.70
N SER A 8 41.74 -0.92 13.54
CA SER A 8 42.45 0.35 13.29
C SER A 8 41.63 1.45 12.60
N PHE A 9 41.13 2.42 13.37
CA PHE A 9 41.17 3.85 13.03
C PHE A 9 40.99 4.69 14.30
N PHE A 10 42.10 5.13 14.90
CA PHE A 10 42.27 6.45 15.54
C PHE A 10 43.77 6.59 15.87
N ARG A 11 44.52 7.21 14.95
CA ARG A 11 45.92 7.57 15.16
C ARG A 11 45.98 8.93 15.86
N SER A 12 46.58 8.91 17.05
CA SER A 12 47.68 9.78 17.51
C SER A 12 47.56 11.30 17.35
N PHE A 13 47.38 11.98 18.49
CA PHE A 13 48.08 13.23 18.81
C PHE A 13 48.60 13.15 20.25
N CYS A 14 49.92 13.12 20.43
CA CYS A 14 50.59 13.50 21.68
C CYS A 14 51.38 14.79 21.44
N GLY A 15 51.19 15.78 22.30
CA GLY A 15 51.98 17.01 22.30
C GLY A 15 51.52 18.04 23.34
N LEU A 16 52.08 17.89 24.55
CA LEU A 16 52.34 18.93 25.57
C LEU A 16 51.16 19.59 26.34
N GLY A 17 51.12 19.29 27.65
CA GLY A 17 51.01 20.32 28.69
C GLY A 17 49.62 20.64 29.23
N CYS A 18 49.28 20.03 30.36
CA CYS A 18 48.29 20.52 31.33
C CYS A 18 46.85 20.74 30.84
N ILE A 19 46.09 19.66 30.60
CA ILE A 19 44.64 19.68 30.80
C ILE A 19 44.23 18.39 31.53
N SER A 20 43.56 18.60 32.65
CA SER A 20 42.95 17.61 33.54
C SER A 20 42.27 16.46 32.80
N ARG A 21 42.45 15.23 33.30
CA ARG A 21 41.65 14.05 32.96
C ARG A 21 40.16 14.35 33.19
N LEU A 22 39.48 14.85 32.17
CA LEU A 22 38.05 14.63 32.02
C LEU A 22 37.87 13.13 31.77
N SER A 23 36.89 12.52 32.43
CA SER A 23 36.54 11.12 32.17
C SER A 23 36.26 10.92 30.67
N VAL A 24 36.53 9.73 30.12
CA VAL A 24 36.30 9.43 28.70
C VAL A 24 34.84 9.71 28.29
N GLU A 25 33.91 9.56 29.23
CA GLU A 25 32.50 9.91 29.09
C GLU A 25 32.26 11.43 28.97
N GLU A 26 32.90 12.24 29.81
CA GLU A 26 32.84 13.72 29.71
C GLU A 26 33.46 14.24 28.42
N GLN A 27 34.54 13.59 27.95
CA GLN A 27 35.17 13.92 26.67
C GLN A 27 34.22 13.66 25.49
N ASN A 28 33.55 12.49 25.50
CA ASN A 28 32.54 12.14 24.49
C ASN A 28 31.36 13.12 24.49
N ILE A 29 30.82 13.48 25.65
CA ILE A 29 29.69 14.43 25.76
C ILE A 29 30.08 15.82 25.22
N THR A 30 31.29 16.28 25.55
CA THR A 30 31.80 17.58 25.09
C THR A 30 31.97 17.60 23.56
N ASP A 31 32.40 16.48 22.97
CA ASP A 31 32.50 16.32 21.52
C ASP A 31 31.11 16.38 20.85
N TYR A 32 30.10 15.70 21.40
CA TYR A 32 28.71 15.79 20.93
C TYR A 32 28.18 17.23 20.97
N HIS A 33 28.36 17.93 22.09
CA HIS A 33 27.92 19.31 22.24
C HIS A 33 28.53 20.22 21.18
N ARG A 34 29.84 20.09 20.92
CA ARG A 34 30.53 20.86 19.89
C ARG A 34 30.00 20.56 18.49
N ILE A 35 29.77 19.29 18.15
CA ILE A 35 29.22 18.88 16.85
C ILE A 35 27.84 19.50 16.64
N TRP A 36 26.97 19.41 17.65
CA TRP A 36 25.61 19.96 17.58
C TRP A 36 25.59 21.49 17.48
N ASP A 37 26.42 22.17 18.27
CA ASP A 37 26.50 23.64 18.23
C ASP A 37 27.04 24.15 16.89
N ASN A 38 27.93 23.40 16.23
CA ASN A 38 28.37 23.71 14.87
C ASN A 38 27.27 23.44 13.84
N TRP A 39 26.61 22.29 13.92
CA TRP A 39 25.48 21.95 13.04
C TRP A 39 24.34 22.98 13.12
N ALA A 40 24.06 23.54 14.30
CA ALA A 40 23.06 24.59 14.44
C ALA A 40 23.42 25.88 13.69
N LYS A 41 24.71 26.23 13.62
CA LYS A 41 25.20 27.43 12.91
C LYS A 41 25.12 27.29 11.38
N GLU A 42 25.15 26.07 10.87
CA GLU A 42 25.07 25.77 9.43
C GLU A 42 23.62 25.73 8.90
N GLY A 43 22.61 25.91 9.77
CA GLY A 43 21.20 25.85 9.40
C GLY A 43 20.74 27.05 8.59
N ALA A 44 19.78 26.82 7.69
CA ALA A 44 19.04 27.92 7.09
C ALA A 44 18.19 28.63 8.16
N ALA A 45 17.93 29.93 7.97
CA ALA A 45 17.15 30.74 8.92
C ALA A 45 15.72 30.23 9.16
N THR A 46 15.21 29.35 8.30
CA THR A 46 13.88 28.71 8.41
C THR A 46 13.88 27.45 9.27
N GLU A 47 15.04 26.92 9.64
CA GLU A 47 15.19 25.68 10.41
C GLU A 47 15.31 25.97 11.92
N ASP A 48 14.57 25.23 12.75
CA ASP A 48 14.61 25.37 14.21
C ASP A 48 15.74 24.53 14.85
N ARG A 49 16.96 24.61 14.28
CA ARG A 49 18.11 23.82 14.75
C ARG A 49 18.49 24.10 16.19
N THR A 50 18.31 25.32 16.68
CA THR A 50 18.59 25.68 18.08
C THR A 50 17.72 24.88 19.05
N GLN A 51 16.44 24.66 18.72
CA GLN A 51 15.57 23.80 19.53
C GLN A 51 15.98 22.33 19.40
N ALA A 52 16.32 21.86 18.20
CA ALA A 52 16.81 20.50 18.01
C ALA A 52 18.07 20.22 18.86
N VAL A 53 19.05 21.14 18.88
CA VAL A 53 20.25 21.01 19.73
C VAL A 53 19.91 20.99 21.21
N ARG A 54 18.97 21.82 21.66
CA ARG A 54 18.50 21.79 23.05
C ARG A 54 17.94 20.42 23.41
N LEU A 55 17.10 19.84 22.54
CA LEU A 55 16.50 18.52 22.75
C LEU A 55 17.54 17.40 22.72
N LEU A 56 18.52 17.47 21.81
CA LEU A 56 19.65 16.54 21.74
C LEU A 56 20.47 16.56 23.04
N LYS A 57 20.79 17.75 23.55
CA LYS A 57 21.53 17.93 24.81
C LYS A 57 20.76 17.39 26.01
N ILE A 58 19.46 17.66 26.09
CA ILE A 58 18.58 17.12 27.13
C ILE A 58 18.55 15.59 27.07
N CYS A 59 18.32 15.01 25.88
CA CYS A 59 18.27 13.57 25.70
C CYS A 59 19.57 12.87 26.12
N LEU A 60 20.74 13.47 25.80
CA LEU A 60 22.03 12.93 26.21
C LEU A 60 22.31 13.10 27.71
N ALA A 61 21.99 14.26 28.29
CA ALA A 61 22.24 14.55 29.69
C ALA A 61 21.39 13.68 30.64
N PHE A 62 20.13 13.44 30.27
CA PHE A 62 19.18 12.66 31.09
C PHE A 62 19.07 11.19 30.65
N GLN A 63 19.82 10.76 29.63
CA GLN A 63 19.77 9.40 29.08
C GLN A 63 18.35 8.98 28.67
N GLU A 64 17.59 9.93 28.11
CA GLU A 64 16.21 9.68 27.69
C GLU A 64 16.19 8.67 26.53
N PRO A 65 15.36 7.62 26.59
CA PRO A 65 15.29 6.61 25.54
C PRO A 65 14.57 7.13 24.29
N ALA A 66 13.78 8.20 24.41
CA ALA A 66 12.99 8.76 23.32
C ALA A 66 13.46 10.18 22.97
N LEU A 67 13.69 10.42 21.68
CA LEU A 67 14.06 11.71 21.13
C LEU A 67 13.05 12.14 20.07
N ASN A 68 12.37 13.27 20.33
CA ASN A 68 11.44 13.87 19.37
C ASN A 68 12.01 15.17 18.81
N LEU A 69 12.25 15.19 17.49
CA LEU A 69 12.70 16.31 16.68
C LEU A 69 11.70 16.62 15.55
N SER A 70 10.42 16.25 15.70
CA SER A 70 9.38 16.52 14.71
C SER A 70 9.04 18.01 14.61
N LEU A 71 8.56 18.47 13.44
CA LEU A 71 8.03 19.83 13.23
C LEU A 71 9.06 20.96 13.41
N LEU A 72 10.34 20.69 13.15
CA LEU A 72 11.44 21.67 13.30
C LEU A 72 11.97 22.19 11.96
N ARG A 73 11.29 21.83 10.85
CA ARG A 73 11.65 22.18 9.47
C ARG A 73 13.10 21.80 9.09
N LEU A 74 13.66 20.78 9.74
CA LEU A 74 15.06 20.40 9.58
C LEU A 74 15.31 19.87 8.16
N ARG A 75 16.43 20.27 7.55
CA ARG A 75 16.85 19.76 6.23
C ARG A 75 17.91 18.67 6.29
N SER A 76 18.60 18.58 7.43
CA SER A 76 19.59 17.57 7.76
C SER A 76 19.49 17.22 9.25
N LEU A 77 20.12 16.12 9.65
CA LEU A 77 20.31 15.77 11.06
C LEU A 77 21.80 15.64 11.37
N PRO A 78 22.22 16.00 12.60
CA PRO A 78 23.57 15.72 13.07
C PRO A 78 23.69 14.26 13.53
N TYR A 79 24.88 13.89 14.02
CA TYR A 79 25.06 12.60 14.70
C TYR A 79 24.15 12.51 15.94
N LEU A 80 23.52 11.35 16.12
CA LEU A 80 22.49 11.13 17.13
C LEU A 80 23.10 10.56 18.43
N PRO A 81 22.45 10.78 19.59
CA PRO A 81 22.86 10.13 20.83
C PRO A 81 22.75 8.61 20.68
N PRO A 82 23.75 7.83 21.14
CA PRO A 82 23.88 6.42 20.78
C PRO A 82 22.94 5.49 21.56
N HIS A 83 22.33 5.98 22.65
CA HIS A 83 21.49 5.21 23.58
C HIS A 83 20.00 5.26 23.25
N ILE A 84 19.58 6.08 22.28
CA ILE A 84 18.15 6.26 21.98
C ILE A 84 17.54 4.97 21.42
N GLN A 85 16.30 4.71 21.84
CA GLN A 85 15.49 3.59 21.39
C GLN A 85 14.36 4.07 20.49
N GLU A 86 13.81 5.26 20.74
CA GLU A 86 12.77 5.85 19.91
C GLU A 86 13.22 7.18 19.31
N LEU A 87 13.12 7.31 17.99
CA LEU A 87 13.41 8.54 17.27
C LEU A 87 12.19 8.97 16.48
N ASN A 88 11.68 10.16 16.78
CA ASN A 88 10.67 10.82 15.96
C ASN A 88 11.26 12.06 15.29
N ILE A 89 11.34 12.03 13.97
CA ILE A 89 11.84 13.10 13.11
C ILE A 89 10.79 13.48 12.05
N SER A 90 9.52 13.15 12.30
CA SER A 90 8.43 13.37 11.35
C SER A 90 8.15 14.86 11.09
N SER A 91 7.53 15.17 9.94
CA SER A 91 7.17 16.54 9.55
C SER A 91 8.35 17.51 9.54
N ASN A 92 9.38 17.14 8.79
CA ASN A 92 10.57 17.95 8.53
C ASN A 92 10.83 18.04 7.00
N GLU A 93 11.97 18.60 6.59
CA GLU A 93 12.37 18.70 5.17
C GLU A 93 13.60 17.83 4.88
N LEU A 94 13.78 16.72 5.61
CA LEU A 94 14.97 15.88 5.53
C LEU A 94 15.04 15.19 4.18
N ARG A 95 16.21 15.25 3.53
CA ARG A 95 16.50 14.55 2.26
C ARG A 95 17.20 13.22 2.44
N SER A 96 17.90 13.06 3.56
CA SER A 96 18.63 11.87 3.95
C SER A 96 18.75 11.80 5.46
N LEU A 97 19.00 10.61 5.98
CA LEU A 97 19.29 10.38 7.39
C LEU A 97 20.78 10.05 7.57
N PRO A 98 21.39 10.43 8.72
CA PRO A 98 22.70 9.94 9.13
C PRO A 98 22.63 8.46 9.51
N GLU A 99 23.77 7.88 9.90
CA GLU A 99 23.77 6.56 10.52
C GLU A 99 22.88 6.53 11.76
N LEU A 100 22.06 5.48 11.85
CA LEU A 100 21.09 5.32 12.93
C LEU A 100 21.74 4.60 14.12
N PRO A 101 21.42 4.98 15.37
CA PRO A 101 21.92 4.30 16.55
C PRO A 101 21.53 2.82 16.56
N PRO A 102 22.45 1.90 16.92
CA PRO A 102 22.18 0.46 16.88
C PRO A 102 21.13 0.01 17.91
N SER A 103 20.89 0.81 18.96
CA SER A 103 19.86 0.58 19.99
C SER A 103 18.44 0.95 19.57
N LEU A 104 18.28 1.57 18.40
CA LEU A 104 16.99 2.10 17.96
C LEU A 104 16.00 0.97 17.66
N THR A 105 14.84 1.02 18.31
CA THR A 105 13.72 0.09 18.16
C THR A 105 12.54 0.70 17.41
N VAL A 106 12.36 2.02 17.47
CA VAL A 106 11.28 2.75 16.79
C VAL A 106 11.83 3.94 16.03
N LEU A 107 11.55 3.98 14.72
CA LEU A 107 11.87 5.12 13.87
C LEU A 107 10.60 5.68 13.21
N LYS A 108 10.27 6.93 13.54
CA LYS A 108 9.21 7.71 12.89
C LYS A 108 9.85 8.83 12.07
N ALA A 109 9.83 8.68 10.76
CA ALA A 109 10.43 9.59 9.78
C ALA A 109 9.42 9.96 8.67
N SER A 110 8.14 9.99 9.03
CA SER A 110 7.07 10.36 8.12
C SER A 110 7.07 11.85 7.75
N ASP A 111 6.45 12.20 6.62
CA ASP A 111 6.29 13.59 6.18
C ASP A 111 7.64 14.34 6.09
N ASN A 112 8.51 13.80 5.24
CA ASN A 112 9.83 14.34 4.95
C ASN A 112 10.04 14.35 3.42
N ARG A 113 11.30 14.46 2.96
CA ARG A 113 11.65 14.38 1.52
C ARG A 113 12.77 13.36 1.30
N LEU A 114 12.77 12.27 2.08
CA LEU A 114 13.81 11.26 2.05
C LEU A 114 13.81 10.56 0.70
N SER A 115 14.91 10.68 -0.03
CA SER A 115 15.10 9.95 -1.29
C SER A 115 15.70 8.56 -1.09
N ARG A 116 16.32 8.32 0.08
CA ARG A 116 16.93 7.05 0.48
C ARG A 116 16.97 6.93 1.99
N LEU A 117 17.05 5.70 2.47
CA LEU A 117 17.29 5.36 3.86
C LEU A 117 18.70 4.76 4.04
N PRO A 118 19.34 5.00 5.19
CA PRO A 118 20.57 4.31 5.57
C PRO A 118 20.28 2.84 5.92
N ALA A 119 21.32 2.08 6.24
CA ALA A 119 21.15 0.75 6.82
C ALA A 119 20.32 0.83 8.11
N LEU A 120 19.34 -0.06 8.22
CA LEU A 120 18.43 -0.09 9.37
C LEU A 120 19.07 -0.85 10.54
N PRO A 121 18.89 -0.37 11.78
CA PRO A 121 19.38 -1.06 12.98
C PRO A 121 18.80 -2.48 13.10
N PRO A 122 19.59 -3.46 13.60
CA PRO A 122 19.19 -4.87 13.62
C PRO A 122 18.05 -5.19 14.60
N HIS A 123 17.77 -4.30 15.55
CA HIS A 123 16.74 -4.46 16.57
C HIS A 123 15.51 -3.56 16.33
N LEU A 124 15.41 -2.95 15.15
CA LEU A 124 14.27 -2.10 14.81
C LEU A 124 12.98 -2.94 14.78
N VAL A 125 11.97 -2.49 15.52
CA VAL A 125 10.66 -3.15 15.67
C VAL A 125 9.60 -2.41 14.85
N ALA A 126 9.66 -1.08 14.81
CA ALA A 126 8.71 -0.26 14.07
C ALA A 126 9.40 0.80 13.22
N LEU A 127 9.01 0.86 11.94
CA LEU A 127 9.49 1.83 10.98
C LEU A 127 8.32 2.55 10.30
N ASP A 128 8.29 3.87 10.40
CA ASP A 128 7.38 4.72 9.63
C ASP A 128 8.19 5.70 8.77
N VAL A 129 8.09 5.56 7.45
CA VAL A 129 8.70 6.43 6.43
C VAL A 129 7.65 6.94 5.45
N SER A 130 6.40 7.03 5.91
CA SER A 130 5.27 7.49 5.11
C SER A 130 5.43 8.94 4.64
N LEU A 131 4.72 9.36 3.60
CA LEU A 131 4.67 10.75 3.13
C LEU A 131 6.03 11.35 2.73
N ASN A 132 7.01 10.53 2.33
CA ASN A 132 8.29 11.05 1.81
C ASN A 132 8.21 11.40 0.31
N ARG A 133 7.23 10.87 -0.43
CA ARG A 133 6.88 11.11 -1.85
C ARG A 133 7.96 10.74 -2.88
N VAL A 134 9.24 10.96 -2.57
CA VAL A 134 10.39 10.73 -3.47
C VAL A 134 11.17 9.45 -3.14
N LEU A 135 10.79 8.72 -2.09
CA LEU A 135 11.43 7.45 -1.74
C LEU A 135 11.00 6.38 -2.74
N THR A 136 11.97 5.78 -3.44
CA THR A 136 11.72 4.80 -4.52
C THR A 136 12.06 3.36 -4.15
N TYR A 137 12.88 3.14 -3.12
CA TYR A 137 13.22 1.82 -2.62
C TYR A 137 13.44 1.83 -1.10
N LEU A 138 13.30 0.65 -0.49
CA LEU A 138 13.66 0.41 0.90
C LEU A 138 14.93 -0.45 0.99
N PRO A 139 15.82 -0.21 1.96
CA PRO A 139 16.95 -1.10 2.26
C PRO A 139 16.45 -2.43 2.83
N SER A 140 17.35 -3.40 3.00
CA SER A 140 17.04 -4.67 3.67
C SER A 140 16.44 -4.42 5.05
N LEU A 141 15.31 -5.08 5.31
CA LEU A 141 14.57 -4.93 6.56
C LEU A 141 15.15 -5.87 7.63
N PRO A 142 15.31 -5.41 8.88
CA PRO A 142 15.83 -6.26 9.95
C PRO A 142 14.80 -7.32 10.35
N SER A 143 15.27 -8.50 10.74
CA SER A 143 14.42 -9.64 11.10
C SER A 143 13.50 -9.39 12.30
N SER A 144 13.82 -8.40 13.14
CA SER A 144 13.02 -7.98 14.30
C SER A 144 11.82 -7.10 13.95
N LEU A 145 11.73 -6.60 12.71
CA LEU A 145 10.72 -5.61 12.34
C LEU A 145 9.32 -6.25 12.39
N GLN A 146 8.43 -5.65 13.17
CA GLN A 146 7.04 -6.08 13.36
C GLN A 146 6.05 -5.15 12.65
N SER A 147 6.41 -3.87 12.47
CA SER A 147 5.54 -2.87 11.84
C SER A 147 6.31 -2.03 10.82
N LEU A 148 5.80 -1.99 9.59
CA LEU A 148 6.32 -1.16 8.51
C LEU A 148 5.21 -0.29 7.92
N SER A 149 5.40 1.03 7.96
CA SER A 149 4.58 2.01 7.25
C SER A 149 5.43 2.81 6.26
N ALA A 150 5.10 2.72 4.98
CA ALA A 150 5.72 3.44 3.89
C ALA A 150 4.66 4.01 2.92
N LEU A 151 3.55 4.48 3.47
CA LEU A 151 2.43 5.07 2.72
C LEU A 151 2.86 6.32 1.94
N LEU A 152 2.23 6.62 0.81
CA LEU A 152 2.42 7.88 0.07
C LEU A 152 3.90 8.13 -0.29
N ASN A 153 4.48 7.18 -1.01
CA ASN A 153 5.84 7.22 -1.54
C ASN A 153 5.83 6.90 -3.05
N SER A 154 7.00 6.68 -3.65
CA SER A 154 7.15 6.27 -5.04
C SER A 154 7.81 4.90 -5.15
N LEU A 155 7.53 3.99 -4.22
CA LEU A 155 8.12 2.65 -4.22
C LEU A 155 7.61 1.84 -5.41
N GLU A 156 8.52 1.30 -6.21
CA GLU A 156 8.20 0.42 -7.35
C GLU A 156 8.26 -1.06 -6.95
N THR A 157 9.10 -1.38 -5.98
CA THR A 157 9.29 -2.74 -5.45
C THR A 157 9.51 -2.70 -3.93
N LEU A 158 9.22 -3.81 -3.26
CA LEU A 158 9.58 -4.02 -1.86
C LEU A 158 10.71 -5.04 -1.73
N PRO A 159 11.62 -4.89 -0.74
CA PRO A 159 12.56 -5.93 -0.36
C PRO A 159 11.85 -7.12 0.31
N ASP A 160 12.60 -8.19 0.57
CA ASP A 160 12.11 -9.33 1.34
C ASP A 160 11.56 -8.88 2.70
N LEU A 161 10.37 -9.38 3.02
CA LEU A 161 9.69 -9.04 4.26
C LEU A 161 10.20 -9.94 5.40
N PRO A 162 10.48 -9.36 6.59
CA PRO A 162 10.97 -10.14 7.70
C PRO A 162 9.86 -11.07 8.25
N PRO A 163 10.22 -12.26 8.75
CA PRO A 163 9.24 -13.26 9.20
C PRO A 163 8.40 -12.80 10.40
N ALA A 164 8.92 -11.86 11.20
CA ALA A 164 8.22 -11.32 12.37
C ALA A 164 7.24 -10.17 12.03
N LEU A 165 7.12 -9.77 10.77
CA LEU A 165 6.30 -8.63 10.38
C LEU A 165 4.81 -8.96 10.57
N GLN A 166 4.14 -8.11 11.36
CA GLN A 166 2.71 -8.24 11.67
C GLN A 166 1.86 -7.19 10.94
N LYS A 167 2.43 -6.02 10.65
CA LYS A 167 1.73 -4.90 10.01
C LYS A 167 2.53 -4.34 8.85
N LEU A 168 1.90 -4.27 7.69
CA LEU A 168 2.47 -3.71 6.46
C LEU A 168 1.52 -2.70 5.82
N SER A 169 1.96 -1.44 5.74
CA SER A 169 1.23 -0.33 5.12
C SER A 169 2.07 0.30 4.02
N VAL A 170 1.74 0.02 2.76
CA VAL A 170 2.47 0.42 1.55
C VAL A 170 1.55 0.99 0.46
N GLY A 171 0.35 1.44 0.84
CA GLY A 171 -0.57 2.12 -0.07
C GLY A 171 -0.07 3.48 -0.60
N ASN A 172 -0.67 3.95 -1.69
CA ASN A 172 -0.23 5.10 -2.50
C ASN A 172 1.26 5.00 -2.87
N ASN A 173 1.59 3.96 -3.62
CA ASN A 173 2.93 3.74 -4.18
C ASN A 173 2.78 3.34 -5.67
N GLN A 174 3.84 2.82 -6.27
CA GLN A 174 3.85 2.37 -7.66
C GLN A 174 4.13 0.87 -7.76
N LEU A 175 3.78 0.10 -6.72
CA LEU A 175 4.05 -1.33 -6.63
C LEU A 175 3.27 -2.08 -7.71
N THR A 176 3.96 -2.94 -8.44
CA THR A 176 3.36 -3.82 -9.46
C THR A 176 3.14 -5.24 -8.94
N ALA A 177 3.90 -5.64 -7.91
CA ALA A 177 3.76 -6.91 -7.21
C ALA A 177 4.14 -6.73 -5.73
N LEU A 178 3.68 -7.67 -4.90
CA LEU A 178 4.12 -7.83 -3.52
C LEU A 178 5.05 -9.04 -3.41
N PRO A 179 6.09 -9.00 -2.56
CA PRO A 179 6.92 -10.16 -2.23
C PRO A 179 6.12 -11.19 -1.43
N GLU A 180 6.72 -12.34 -1.13
CA GLU A 180 6.10 -13.33 -0.24
C GLU A 180 5.73 -12.71 1.11
N LEU A 181 4.50 -12.95 1.54
CA LEU A 181 3.97 -12.40 2.79
C LEU A 181 4.36 -13.30 3.97
N PRO A 182 4.85 -12.73 5.07
CA PRO A 182 5.25 -13.51 6.24
C PRO A 182 4.04 -14.13 6.93
N CYS A 183 4.22 -15.32 7.52
CA CYS A 183 3.13 -16.08 8.15
C CYS A 183 2.48 -15.36 9.35
N GLU A 184 3.23 -14.47 10.01
CA GLU A 184 2.77 -13.68 11.16
C GLU A 184 2.04 -12.39 10.77
N LEU A 185 1.91 -12.10 9.47
CA LEU A 185 1.26 -10.87 9.01
C LEU A 185 -0.24 -10.90 9.36
N GLN A 186 -0.68 -9.85 10.03
CA GLN A 186 -2.06 -9.66 10.50
C GLN A 186 -2.77 -8.53 9.75
N GLU A 187 -2.04 -7.50 9.34
CA GLU A 187 -2.59 -6.33 8.65
C GLU A 187 -1.77 -6.01 7.40
N LEU A 188 -2.43 -6.00 6.24
CA LEU A 188 -1.86 -5.60 4.95
C LEU A 188 -2.70 -4.49 4.33
N SER A 189 -2.08 -3.34 4.09
CA SER A 189 -2.67 -2.20 3.40
C SER A 189 -1.77 -1.77 2.23
N ALA A 190 -2.16 -2.11 1.01
CA ALA A 190 -1.46 -1.81 -0.23
C ALA A 190 -2.38 -1.13 -1.27
N PHE A 191 -3.38 -0.36 -0.81
CA PHE A 191 -4.31 0.37 -1.66
C PHE A 191 -3.63 1.43 -2.53
N ASP A 192 -4.22 1.80 -3.66
CA ASP A 192 -3.68 2.79 -4.60
C ASP A 192 -2.24 2.44 -5.04
N ASN A 193 -2.15 1.33 -5.77
CA ASN A 193 -0.93 0.79 -6.37
C ASN A 193 -1.27 0.25 -7.79
N ARG A 194 -0.35 -0.48 -8.40
CA ARG A 194 -0.51 -1.10 -9.74
C ARG A 194 -0.47 -2.62 -9.66
N LEU A 195 -0.93 -3.20 -8.55
CA LEU A 195 -0.92 -4.64 -8.32
C LEU A 195 -1.90 -5.33 -9.27
N GLN A 196 -1.42 -6.32 -10.03
CA GLN A 196 -2.25 -7.13 -10.94
C GLN A 196 -2.66 -8.48 -10.31
N GLU A 197 -1.86 -8.96 -9.37
CA GLU A 197 -2.14 -10.16 -8.59
C GLU A 197 -1.60 -10.03 -7.16
N LEU A 198 -2.07 -10.92 -6.29
CA LEU A 198 -1.59 -11.02 -4.91
C LEU A 198 -0.91 -12.39 -4.71
N PRO A 199 0.17 -12.44 -3.90
CA PRO A 199 0.71 -13.71 -3.42
C PRO A 199 -0.29 -14.43 -2.51
N PRO A 200 -0.06 -15.71 -2.17
CA PRO A 200 -0.85 -16.42 -1.18
C PRO A 200 -0.93 -15.63 0.14
N LEU A 201 -2.14 -15.50 0.68
CA LEU A 201 -2.38 -14.76 1.90
C LEU A 201 -2.07 -15.61 3.14
N PRO A 202 -1.42 -15.04 4.17
CA PRO A 202 -1.13 -15.77 5.40
C PRO A 202 -2.40 -16.03 6.21
N GLN A 203 -2.45 -17.18 6.89
CA GLN A 203 -3.64 -17.61 7.65
C GLN A 203 -3.99 -16.70 8.83
N ASN A 204 -3.03 -15.91 9.32
CA ASN A 204 -3.21 -14.97 10.42
C ASN A 204 -3.75 -13.60 9.99
N LEU A 205 -3.90 -13.35 8.68
CA LEU A 205 -4.34 -12.07 8.16
C LEU A 205 -5.77 -11.75 8.62
N ARG A 206 -5.95 -10.57 9.20
CA ARG A 206 -7.23 -10.04 9.72
C ARG A 206 -7.73 -8.88 8.88
N LEU A 207 -6.83 -8.05 8.35
CA LEU A 207 -7.15 -6.91 7.52
C LEU A 207 -6.38 -6.99 6.20
N LEU A 208 -7.11 -6.93 5.09
CA LEU A 208 -6.57 -6.75 3.76
C LEU A 208 -7.21 -5.54 3.09
N ASN A 209 -6.41 -4.52 2.78
CA ASN A 209 -6.83 -3.39 1.97
C ASN A 209 -5.95 -3.28 0.73
N VAL A 210 -6.53 -3.58 -0.43
CA VAL A 210 -5.91 -3.55 -1.75
C VAL A 210 -6.82 -2.85 -2.76
N GLY A 211 -7.63 -1.89 -2.27
CA GLY A 211 -8.45 -1.05 -3.15
C GLY A 211 -7.60 -0.22 -4.13
N GLU A 212 -8.22 0.29 -5.20
CA GLU A 212 -7.53 1.10 -6.22
C GLU A 212 -6.29 0.39 -6.78
N ASN A 213 -6.49 -0.80 -7.33
CA ASN A 213 -5.43 -1.61 -7.94
C ASN A 213 -5.94 -2.20 -9.26
N GLN A 214 -5.18 -3.09 -9.88
CA GLN A 214 -5.49 -3.71 -11.17
C GLN A 214 -5.74 -5.22 -11.01
N LEU A 215 -6.25 -5.65 -9.85
CA LEU A 215 -6.43 -7.07 -9.56
C LEU A 215 -7.53 -7.68 -10.43
N HIS A 216 -7.18 -8.74 -11.15
CA HIS A 216 -8.14 -9.51 -11.98
C HIS A 216 -8.81 -10.66 -11.22
N ARG A 217 -8.15 -11.16 -10.17
CA ARG A 217 -8.60 -12.28 -9.33
C ARG A 217 -8.08 -12.11 -7.91
N LEU A 218 -8.70 -12.83 -6.98
CA LEU A 218 -8.22 -12.94 -5.60
C LEU A 218 -7.69 -14.36 -5.35
N PRO A 219 -6.65 -14.51 -4.51
CA PRO A 219 -6.28 -15.80 -3.96
C PRO A 219 -7.33 -16.28 -2.94
N GLU A 220 -7.16 -17.51 -2.45
CA GLU A 220 -7.93 -18.03 -1.32
C GLU A 220 -7.82 -17.10 -0.10
N LEU A 221 -8.98 -16.75 0.47
CA LEU A 221 -9.06 -15.84 1.59
C LEU A 221 -8.94 -16.61 2.92
N PRO A 222 -8.11 -16.14 3.88
CA PRO A 222 -7.97 -16.80 5.17
C PRO A 222 -9.25 -16.62 5.99
N GLN A 223 -9.70 -17.68 6.69
CA GLN A 223 -10.94 -17.64 7.48
C GLN A 223 -10.92 -16.62 8.62
N ARG A 224 -9.72 -16.24 9.09
CA ARG A 224 -9.52 -15.23 10.13
C ARG A 224 -9.68 -13.79 9.63
N LEU A 225 -9.87 -13.59 8.33
CA LEU A 225 -10.03 -12.27 7.74
C LEU A 225 -11.33 -11.62 8.24
N GLN A 226 -11.19 -10.44 8.82
CA GLN A 226 -12.28 -9.64 9.39
C GLN A 226 -12.64 -8.45 8.51
N SER A 227 -11.67 -7.91 7.78
CA SER A 227 -11.90 -6.76 6.92
C SER A 227 -11.20 -6.94 5.59
N LEU A 228 -11.98 -6.86 4.51
CA LEU A 228 -11.52 -7.01 3.14
C LEU A 228 -11.97 -5.80 2.32
N TYR A 229 -11.04 -4.93 1.97
CA TYR A 229 -11.28 -3.75 1.14
C TYR A 229 -10.57 -3.92 -0.19
N ILE A 230 -11.36 -4.13 -1.25
CA ILE A 230 -10.89 -4.26 -2.63
C ILE A 230 -11.75 -3.42 -3.61
N PRO A 231 -12.17 -2.19 -3.25
CA PRO A 231 -12.89 -1.36 -4.21
C PRO A 231 -11.99 -0.99 -5.40
N ASN A 232 -12.60 -0.62 -6.54
CA ASN A 232 -11.89 -0.07 -7.69
C ASN A 232 -10.76 -1.00 -8.18
N ASN A 233 -11.14 -2.21 -8.56
CA ASN A 233 -10.26 -3.23 -9.13
C ASN A 233 -10.90 -3.82 -10.41
N GLN A 234 -10.28 -4.85 -10.98
CA GLN A 234 -10.72 -5.47 -12.24
C GLN A 234 -11.25 -6.89 -12.03
N LEU A 235 -11.84 -7.17 -10.87
CA LEU A 235 -12.35 -8.49 -10.52
C LEU A 235 -13.58 -8.85 -11.36
N ASN A 236 -13.53 -9.99 -12.05
CA ASN A 236 -14.69 -10.55 -12.76
C ASN A 236 -15.44 -11.60 -11.92
N THR A 237 -14.72 -12.32 -11.07
CA THR A 237 -15.23 -13.38 -10.20
C THR A 237 -14.66 -13.23 -8.79
N LEU A 238 -15.27 -13.95 -7.85
CA LEU A 238 -14.83 -14.00 -6.45
C LEU A 238 -14.54 -15.46 -6.09
N PRO A 239 -13.56 -15.72 -5.22
CA PRO A 239 -13.26 -17.07 -4.76
C PRO A 239 -14.35 -17.59 -3.84
N ASP A 240 -14.61 -18.90 -3.83
CA ASP A 240 -15.62 -19.52 -2.97
C ASP A 240 -15.35 -19.28 -1.47
N SER A 241 -14.07 -19.12 -1.09
CA SER A 241 -13.63 -18.78 0.27
C SER A 241 -14.27 -17.51 0.82
N ILE A 242 -14.73 -16.58 -0.03
CA ILE A 242 -15.39 -15.35 0.42
C ILE A 242 -16.68 -15.63 1.20
N MET A 243 -17.37 -16.74 0.90
CA MET A 243 -18.55 -17.17 1.64
C MET A 243 -18.21 -17.85 2.98
N ASN A 244 -16.97 -18.32 3.14
CA ASN A 244 -16.49 -19.00 4.34
C ASN A 244 -15.91 -18.05 5.40
N LEU A 245 -15.92 -16.75 5.13
CA LEU A 245 -15.50 -15.74 6.10
C LEU A 245 -16.49 -15.66 7.27
N HIS A 246 -16.00 -15.17 8.41
CA HIS A 246 -16.83 -15.01 9.59
C HIS A 246 -18.02 -14.07 9.32
N ILE A 247 -19.16 -14.30 9.97
CA ILE A 247 -20.40 -13.50 9.82
C ILE A 247 -20.21 -11.99 10.11
N TYR A 248 -19.17 -11.65 10.89
CA TYR A 248 -18.83 -10.26 11.22
C TYR A 248 -17.75 -9.67 10.30
N ALA A 249 -17.32 -10.40 9.28
CA ALA A 249 -16.36 -9.86 8.33
C ALA A 249 -17.05 -8.83 7.43
N ASP A 250 -16.39 -7.68 7.26
CA ASP A 250 -16.81 -6.60 6.39
C ASP A 250 -16.02 -6.68 5.08
N VAL A 251 -16.74 -6.88 3.98
CA VAL A 251 -16.16 -7.09 2.65
C VAL A 251 -16.64 -6.01 1.70
N ASN A 252 -15.75 -5.13 1.25
CA ASN A 252 -16.04 -4.10 0.26
C ASN A 252 -15.36 -4.43 -1.07
N ILE A 253 -16.16 -4.68 -2.10
CA ILE A 253 -15.72 -5.00 -3.46
C ILE A 253 -16.33 -4.02 -4.48
N TYR A 254 -16.67 -2.81 -4.04
CA TYR A 254 -17.34 -1.81 -4.87
C TYR A 254 -16.54 -1.48 -6.15
N ASN A 255 -17.24 -1.16 -7.23
CA ASN A 255 -16.64 -0.79 -8.52
C ASN A 255 -15.62 -1.83 -9.02
N ASN A 256 -16.08 -3.08 -9.10
CA ASN A 256 -15.41 -4.14 -9.82
C ASN A 256 -16.35 -4.63 -10.94
N PRO A 257 -15.81 -4.98 -12.13
CA PRO A 257 -16.59 -5.49 -13.26
C PRO A 257 -17.00 -6.96 -13.05
N LEU A 258 -17.70 -7.24 -11.95
CA LEU A 258 -18.17 -8.58 -11.59
C LEU A 258 -19.16 -9.08 -12.64
N SER A 259 -19.04 -10.36 -12.99
CA SER A 259 -19.98 -10.98 -13.94
C SER A 259 -21.42 -10.92 -13.41
N THR A 260 -22.39 -10.81 -14.32
CA THR A 260 -23.83 -10.84 -13.96
C THR A 260 -24.20 -12.10 -13.16
N ARG A 261 -23.56 -13.24 -13.48
CA ARG A 261 -23.76 -14.49 -12.73
C ARG A 261 -23.28 -14.35 -11.29
N THR A 262 -22.10 -13.77 -11.08
CA THR A 262 -21.55 -13.51 -9.74
C THR A 262 -22.46 -12.58 -8.95
N LEU A 263 -22.90 -11.47 -9.54
CA LEU A 263 -23.80 -10.50 -8.90
C LEU A 263 -25.15 -11.12 -8.52
N GLN A 264 -25.76 -11.89 -9.43
CA GLN A 264 -27.02 -12.58 -9.12
C GLN A 264 -26.85 -13.65 -8.04
N ALA A 265 -25.73 -14.37 -8.04
CA ALA A 265 -25.44 -15.35 -6.99
C ALA A 265 -25.29 -14.66 -5.63
N LEU A 266 -24.50 -13.57 -5.57
CA LEU A 266 -24.36 -12.76 -4.36
C LEU A 266 -25.72 -12.24 -3.89
N GLN A 267 -26.50 -11.61 -4.78
CA GLN A 267 -27.81 -11.06 -4.43
C GLN A 267 -28.76 -12.14 -3.88
N ARG A 268 -28.87 -13.29 -4.55
CA ARG A 268 -29.70 -14.40 -4.07
C ARG A 268 -29.24 -14.92 -2.71
N LEU A 269 -27.94 -15.05 -2.50
CA LEU A 269 -27.37 -15.53 -1.24
C LEU A 269 -27.60 -14.52 -0.11
N THR A 270 -27.25 -13.24 -0.32
CA THR A 270 -27.36 -12.21 0.71
C THR A 270 -28.80 -11.82 1.03
N SER A 271 -29.75 -12.08 0.13
CA SER A 271 -31.18 -11.86 0.37
C SER A 271 -31.90 -13.06 1.00
N SER A 272 -31.22 -14.20 1.18
CA SER A 272 -31.79 -15.35 1.86
C SER A 272 -31.98 -15.06 3.36
N PRO A 273 -33.13 -15.42 3.97
CA PRO A 273 -33.35 -15.23 5.40
C PRO A 273 -32.39 -16.07 6.27
N ASP A 274 -31.87 -17.17 5.74
CA ASP A 274 -30.91 -18.06 6.42
C ASP A 274 -29.44 -17.71 6.13
N TYR A 275 -29.18 -16.54 5.55
CA TYR A 275 -27.82 -16.11 5.25
C TYR A 275 -27.06 -15.75 6.53
N HIS A 276 -26.02 -16.54 6.82
CA HIS A 276 -25.11 -16.35 7.95
C HIS A 276 -23.66 -16.07 7.53
N GLY A 277 -23.46 -15.59 6.29
CA GLY A 277 -22.15 -15.23 5.75
C GLY A 277 -21.73 -13.79 6.08
N PRO A 278 -20.59 -13.32 5.55
CA PRO A 278 -20.07 -11.98 5.81
C PRO A 278 -20.94 -10.88 5.20
N ARG A 279 -20.73 -9.63 5.64
CA ARG A 279 -21.37 -8.46 5.01
C ARG A 279 -20.60 -8.04 3.77
N ILE A 280 -21.25 -8.12 2.61
CA ILE A 280 -20.61 -7.82 1.31
C ILE A 280 -21.24 -6.58 0.70
N TYR A 281 -20.41 -5.55 0.50
CA TYR A 281 -20.74 -4.31 -0.18
C TYR A 281 -20.25 -4.40 -1.63
N PHE A 282 -21.17 -4.38 -2.58
CA PHE A 282 -20.88 -4.41 -4.01
C PHE A 282 -21.74 -3.40 -4.75
N SER A 283 -21.22 -2.89 -5.87
CA SER A 283 -21.98 -2.00 -6.75
C SER A 283 -22.99 -2.81 -7.55
N MET A 284 -24.26 -2.45 -7.46
CA MET A 284 -25.22 -2.77 -8.51
C MET A 284 -24.86 -1.85 -9.66
N SER A 285 -24.24 -2.40 -10.71
CA SER A 285 -23.93 -1.65 -11.92
C SER A 285 -25.14 -0.79 -12.34
N ASP A 286 -24.90 0.50 -12.65
CA ASP A 286 -25.91 1.49 -13.08
C ASP A 286 -26.79 1.03 -14.27
N GLY A 287 -26.45 -0.11 -14.90
CA GLY A 287 -27.26 -0.77 -15.92
C GLY A 287 -28.31 -1.78 -15.41
N GLN A 288 -28.60 -1.86 -14.11
CA GLN A 288 -29.60 -2.82 -13.58
C GLN A 288 -30.84 -2.19 -12.93
N GLN A 289 -30.94 -0.85 -12.87
CA GLN A 289 -32.25 -0.19 -12.73
C GLN A 289 -32.86 0.22 -14.08
N ASN A 290 -32.14 -0.02 -15.18
CA ASN A 290 -32.63 0.27 -16.53
C ASN A 290 -32.44 -0.94 -17.46
N THR A 291 -33.05 -2.07 -17.13
CA THR A 291 -33.71 -2.85 -18.20
C THR A 291 -35.08 -2.22 -18.45
N LEU A 292 -35.11 -0.92 -18.79
CA LEU A 292 -36.05 -0.54 -19.85
C LEU A 292 -35.52 -1.31 -21.04
N HIS A 293 -36.10 -2.47 -21.32
CA HIS A 293 -35.78 -3.24 -22.50
C HIS A 293 -35.83 -2.26 -23.68
N ARG A 294 -34.71 -2.07 -24.38
CA ARG A 294 -34.78 -1.35 -25.64
C ARG A 294 -35.63 -2.19 -26.59
N PRO A 295 -36.52 -1.57 -27.38
CA PRO A 295 -37.25 -2.21 -28.46
C PRO A 295 -36.39 -3.24 -29.20
N LEU A 296 -36.97 -4.39 -29.55
CA LEU A 296 -36.24 -5.42 -30.31
C LEU A 296 -35.62 -4.84 -31.60
N ALA A 297 -36.31 -3.90 -32.23
CA ALA A 297 -35.82 -3.16 -33.39
C ALA A 297 -34.51 -2.39 -33.09
N ASP A 298 -34.40 -1.75 -31.94
CA ASP A 298 -33.20 -1.01 -31.52
C ASP A 298 -32.04 -1.95 -31.16
N ALA A 299 -32.36 -3.12 -30.60
CA ALA A 299 -31.38 -4.15 -30.31
C ALA A 299 -30.75 -4.74 -31.57
N VAL A 300 -31.56 -4.99 -32.60
CA VAL A 300 -31.12 -5.58 -33.86
C VAL A 300 -30.40 -4.56 -34.74
N THR A 301 -30.90 -3.34 -34.85
CA THR A 301 -30.28 -2.28 -35.67
C THR A 301 -28.85 -1.95 -35.26
N ALA A 302 -28.52 -2.08 -33.98
CA ALA A 302 -27.16 -1.89 -33.47
C ALA A 302 -26.12 -2.88 -34.04
N TRP A 303 -26.56 -3.95 -34.72
CA TRP A 303 -25.69 -4.90 -35.41
C TRP A 303 -25.48 -4.59 -36.89
N PHE A 304 -26.25 -3.67 -37.46
CA PHE A 304 -26.15 -3.27 -38.86
C PHE A 304 -25.41 -1.93 -39.03
N PRO A 305 -24.71 -1.73 -40.16
CA PRO A 305 -24.12 -0.43 -40.51
C PRO A 305 -25.18 0.65 -40.72
N GLU A 306 -24.84 1.92 -40.42
CA GLU A 306 -25.77 3.08 -40.42
C GLU A 306 -26.62 3.21 -41.69
N ASN A 307 -26.09 2.81 -42.84
CA ASN A 307 -26.79 2.86 -44.13
C ASN A 307 -27.96 1.86 -44.28
N LYS A 308 -28.10 0.89 -43.37
CA LYS A 308 -29.18 -0.11 -43.38
C LYS A 308 -30.06 -0.07 -42.12
N GLN A 309 -29.73 0.78 -41.15
CA GLN A 309 -30.41 0.81 -39.86
C GLN A 309 -31.88 1.22 -39.96
N SER A 310 -32.25 2.16 -40.84
CA SER A 310 -33.66 2.57 -41.00
C SER A 310 -34.55 1.42 -41.51
N ASP A 311 -34.06 0.70 -42.50
CA ASP A 311 -34.83 -0.35 -43.18
C ASP A 311 -34.98 -1.57 -42.27
N VAL A 312 -33.91 -1.92 -41.54
CA VAL A 312 -33.92 -3.00 -40.55
C VAL A 312 -34.83 -2.63 -39.36
N SER A 313 -34.77 -1.38 -38.87
CA SER A 313 -35.64 -0.92 -37.79
C SER A 313 -37.12 -1.09 -38.14
N GLN A 314 -37.52 -0.68 -39.35
CA GLN A 314 -38.90 -0.80 -39.83
C GLN A 314 -39.37 -2.25 -39.95
N ILE A 315 -38.52 -3.14 -40.45
CA ILE A 315 -38.83 -4.58 -40.55
C ILE A 315 -38.99 -5.18 -39.15
N TRP A 316 -38.08 -4.84 -38.23
CA TRP A 316 -38.02 -5.45 -36.90
C TRP A 316 -39.03 -4.90 -35.89
N HIS A 317 -39.61 -3.73 -36.15
CA HIS A 317 -40.78 -3.25 -35.39
C HIS A 317 -42.01 -4.16 -35.54
N ALA A 318 -42.16 -4.88 -36.66
CA ALA A 318 -43.27 -5.82 -36.85
C ALA A 318 -43.21 -7.02 -35.89
N PHE A 319 -41.99 -7.43 -35.49
CA PHE A 319 -41.75 -8.58 -34.60
C PHE A 319 -41.72 -8.19 -33.12
N GLU A 320 -41.92 -6.91 -32.79
CA GLU A 320 -41.83 -6.41 -31.42
C GLU A 320 -42.97 -6.92 -30.51
N HIS A 321 -44.10 -7.32 -31.10
CA HIS A 321 -45.27 -7.85 -30.40
C HIS A 321 -45.25 -9.38 -30.25
N GLU A 322 -44.20 -10.06 -30.73
CA GLU A 322 -44.09 -11.52 -30.61
C GLU A 322 -43.75 -11.95 -29.18
N GLU A 323 -44.27 -13.13 -28.81
CA GLU A 323 -43.92 -13.77 -27.55
C GLU A 323 -42.41 -14.05 -27.53
N HIS A 324 -41.73 -13.66 -26.45
CA HIS A 324 -40.27 -13.74 -26.28
C HIS A 324 -39.40 -12.68 -27.02
N ALA A 325 -39.99 -11.69 -27.70
CA ALA A 325 -39.23 -10.59 -28.32
C ALA A 325 -38.30 -9.85 -27.32
N ASN A 326 -38.80 -9.58 -26.11
CA ASN A 326 -38.03 -8.92 -25.05
C ASN A 326 -36.85 -9.77 -24.54
N THR A 327 -37.01 -11.09 -24.50
CA THR A 327 -35.93 -12.00 -24.10
C THR A 327 -34.85 -12.11 -25.18
N PHE A 328 -35.24 -12.03 -26.45
CA PHE A 328 -34.31 -12.03 -27.58
C PHE A 328 -33.55 -10.71 -27.69
N SER A 329 -34.21 -9.56 -27.47
CA SER A 329 -33.56 -8.24 -27.34
C SER A 329 -32.47 -8.26 -26.26
N ALA A 330 -32.79 -8.80 -25.08
CA ALA A 330 -31.83 -8.92 -23.98
C ALA A 330 -30.65 -9.88 -24.31
N PHE A 331 -30.87 -10.90 -25.14
CA PHE A 331 -29.80 -11.78 -25.60
C PHE A 331 -28.85 -11.06 -26.56
N LEU A 332 -29.38 -10.30 -27.51
CA LEU A 332 -28.59 -9.53 -28.47
C LEU A 332 -27.72 -8.47 -27.77
N ASP A 333 -28.25 -7.80 -26.75
CA ASP A 333 -27.49 -6.83 -25.96
C ASP A 333 -26.32 -7.50 -25.24
N ARG A 334 -26.58 -8.62 -24.56
CA ARG A 334 -25.54 -9.40 -23.88
C ARG A 334 -24.51 -9.95 -24.86
N LEU A 335 -24.92 -10.38 -26.05
CA LEU A 335 -24.01 -10.86 -27.09
C LEU A 335 -23.11 -9.73 -27.58
N SER A 336 -23.63 -8.51 -27.71
CA SER A 336 -22.88 -7.32 -28.17
C SER A 336 -21.81 -6.87 -27.17
N ASP A 337 -22.01 -7.18 -25.88
CA ASP A 337 -21.05 -6.91 -24.81
C ASP A 337 -19.94 -7.95 -24.67
N THR A 338 -19.99 -9.04 -25.45
CA THR A 338 -18.91 -10.03 -25.44
C THR A 338 -17.67 -9.56 -26.19
N VAL A 339 -16.49 -10.00 -25.74
CA VAL A 339 -15.19 -9.69 -26.35
C VAL A 339 -15.15 -10.11 -27.83
N SER A 340 -15.81 -11.22 -28.17
CA SER A 340 -15.94 -11.73 -29.54
C SER A 340 -16.65 -10.73 -30.46
N ALA A 341 -17.69 -10.05 -29.96
CA ALA A 341 -18.45 -9.06 -30.70
C ALA A 341 -17.73 -7.71 -30.85
N ARG A 342 -16.84 -7.37 -29.92
CA ARG A 342 -16.08 -6.11 -29.94
C ARG A 342 -14.77 -6.19 -30.73
N ASN A 343 -14.08 -7.33 -30.72
CA ASN A 343 -12.70 -7.42 -31.20
C ASN A 343 -12.47 -8.35 -32.41
N THR A 344 -13.47 -9.12 -32.85
CA THR A 344 -13.32 -10.05 -33.98
C THR A 344 -13.86 -9.43 -35.27
N SER A 345 -12.97 -9.08 -36.20
CA SER A 345 -13.36 -8.62 -37.54
C SER A 345 -14.16 -9.71 -38.27
N GLY A 346 -15.42 -9.41 -38.63
CA GLY A 346 -16.33 -10.33 -39.32
C GLY A 346 -17.38 -11.01 -38.43
N PHE A 347 -17.25 -11.00 -37.10
CA PHE A 347 -18.28 -11.59 -36.23
C PHE A 347 -19.60 -10.82 -36.28
N ARG A 348 -19.54 -9.48 -36.31
CA ARG A 348 -20.73 -8.64 -36.51
C ARG A 348 -21.38 -8.87 -37.86
N GLU A 349 -20.59 -9.10 -38.91
CA GLU A 349 -21.10 -9.41 -40.25
C GLU A 349 -21.78 -10.78 -40.30
N GLN A 350 -21.30 -11.77 -39.55
CA GLN A 350 -21.95 -13.07 -39.40
C GLN A 350 -23.26 -13.02 -38.61
N VAL A 351 -23.37 -12.13 -37.61
CA VAL A 351 -24.61 -11.94 -36.84
C VAL A 351 -25.63 -11.11 -37.64
N ALA A 352 -25.17 -10.24 -38.53
CA ALA A 352 -26.02 -9.41 -39.39
C ALA A 352 -26.48 -10.12 -40.69
N ALA A 353 -25.83 -11.21 -41.09
CA ALA A 353 -26.20 -12.06 -42.23
C ALA A 353 -27.26 -13.09 -41.82
#